data_AF-A0A7X8FDX3-F1
#
_entry.id   AF-A0A7X8FDX3-F1
#
_cell.length_a   1.000
_cell.length_b   1.000
_cell.length_c   1.000
_cell.angle_alpha   90.00
_cell.angle_beta   90.00
_cell.angle_gamma   90.00
#
_symmetry.space_group_name_H-M   'P 1'
#
loop_
_entity.id
_entity.type
_entity.pdbx_description
1 polymer ?
#
loop_
_entity_poly.entity_id
_entity_poly.type
_entity_poly.pdbx_seq_one_letter_code
_entity_poly.pdbx_strand_id
1 'polypeptide(L)'
;MIPLSQQFMGFGLAIALGILIGILFDFYRISNRLLRPPIMVTRISDLLFWLLMTAVVFYSLLLGNWGEVRAYIILGLIFGLIIHVRCFSQTLLRLANRFFRFLGHLVKTLARPFTWGNRFFRRVK
;
A
#
# COMPACT_ATOMS: atom_id res chain seq x y z
N MET A 1 -34.30 -10.57 -14.02
CA MET A 1 -33.94 -9.68 -12.90
C MET A 1 -32.92 -10.40 -12.04
N ILE A 2 -31.81 -9.74 -11.66
CA ILE A 2 -30.78 -10.38 -10.81
C ILE A 2 -31.33 -10.44 -9.38
N PRO A 3 -31.31 -11.61 -8.72
CA PRO A 3 -31.85 -11.77 -7.38
C PRO A 3 -31.13 -10.85 -6.38
N LEU A 4 -31.89 -10.32 -5.41
CA LEU A 4 -31.40 -9.37 -4.41
C LEU A 4 -30.19 -9.91 -3.63
N SER A 5 -30.17 -11.23 -3.37
CA SER A 5 -29.06 -11.93 -2.71
C SER A 5 -27.74 -11.80 -3.47
N GLN A 6 -27.75 -11.88 -4.81
CA GLN A 6 -26.55 -11.71 -5.63
C GLN A 6 -26.05 -10.26 -5.63
N GLN A 7 -26.95 -9.27 -5.52
CA GLN A 7 -26.58 -7.87 -5.41
C GLN A 7 -25.86 -7.60 -4.07
N PHE A 8 -26.37 -8.14 -2.96
CA PHE A 8 -25.71 -8.07 -1.65
C PHE A 8 -24.35 -8.76 -1.65
N MET A 9 -24.23 -9.93 -2.28
CA MET A 9 -22.97 -10.65 -2.39
C MET A 9 -21.95 -9.85 -3.22
N GLY A 10 -22.36 -9.27 -4.35
CA GLY A 10 -21.51 -8.41 -5.18
C GLY A 10 -21.07 -7.15 -4.44
N PHE A 11 -21.95 -6.55 -3.63
CA PHE A 11 -21.60 -5.41 -2.77
C PHE A 11 -20.56 -5.79 -1.70
N GLY A 12 -20.74 -6.93 -1.03
CA GLY A 12 -19.77 -7.44 -0.05
C GLY A 12 -18.40 -7.72 -0.67
N LEU A 13 -18.37 -8.30 -1.87
CA LEU A 13 -17.13 -8.50 -2.63
C LEU A 13 -16.46 -7.18 -3.01
N ALA A 14 -17.23 -6.16 -3.40
CA ALA A 14 -16.69 -4.84 -3.69
C ALA A 14 -16.07 -4.17 -2.45
N ILE A 15 -16.68 -4.34 -1.27
CA ILE A 15 -16.09 -3.91 0.01
C ILE A 15 -14.78 -4.64 0.27
N ALA A 16 -14.76 -5.97 0.13
CA ALA A 16 -13.55 -6.77 0.34
C ALA A 16 -12.41 -6.36 -0.61
N LEU A 17 -12.73 -6.12 -1.89
CA LEU A 17 -11.79 -5.60 -2.87
C LEU A 17 -11.27 -4.21 -2.48
N GLY A 18 -12.13 -3.29 -2.02
CA GLY A 18 -11.73 -1.97 -1.54
C GLY A 18 -10.78 -2.04 -0.35
N ILE A 19 -11.03 -2.95 0.60
CA ILE A 19 -10.12 -3.21 1.73
C ILE A 19 -8.78 -3.76 1.23
N LEU A 20 -8.81 -4.75 0.33
CA LEU A 20 -7.60 -5.38 -0.21
C LEU A 20 -6.72 -4.36 -0.96
N ILE A 21 -7.32 -3.51 -1.79
CA ILE A 21 -6.62 -2.42 -2.49
C ILE A 21 -5.98 -1.47 -1.47
N GLY A 22 -6.71 -1.09 -0.41
CA GLY A 22 -6.17 -0.26 0.66
C GLY A 22 -4.94 -0.88 1.34
N ILE A 23 -4.99 -2.17 1.66
CA ILE A 23 -3.88 -2.90 2.27
C ILE A 23 -2.67 -2.93 1.33
N LEU A 24 -2.86 -3.28 0.06
CA LEU A 24 -1.79 -3.32 -0.95
C LEU A 24 -1.17 -1.93 -1.15
N PHE A 25 -1.98 -0.88 -1.15
CA PHE A 25 -1.50 0.50 -1.24
C PHE A 25 -0.62 0.89 -0.06
N ASP A 26 -0.98 0.47 1.15
CA ASP A 26 -0.19 0.74 2.33
C ASP A 26 1.15 -0.04 2.34
N PHE A 27 1.17 -1.28 1.87
CA PHE A 27 2.41 -2.03 1.63
C PHE A 27 3.31 -1.35 0.59
N TYR A 28 2.73 -0.92 -0.53
CA TYR A 28 3.43 -0.17 -1.57
C TYR A 28 4.05 1.12 -1.00
N ARG A 29 3.27 1.88 -0.21
CA ARG A 29 3.73 3.12 0.43
C ARG A 29 4.86 2.89 1.43
N ILE A 30 4.79 1.82 2.22
CA ILE A 30 5.88 1.45 3.15
C ILE A 30 7.14 1.05 2.39
N SER A 31 6.99 0.29 1.30
CA SER A 31 8.12 -0.14 0.45
C SER A 31 8.85 1.07 -0.15
N ASN A 32 8.11 2.05 -0.68
CA ASN A 32 8.69 3.30 -1.19
C ASN A 32 9.37 4.14 -0.11
N ARG A 33 8.82 4.16 1.12
CA ARG A 33 9.44 4.84 2.27
C ARG A 33 10.74 4.18 2.72
N LEU A 34 10.81 2.85 2.64
CA LEU A 34 11.97 2.04 3.01
C LEU A 34 13.10 2.17 1.99
N LEU A 35 12.79 1.91 0.71
CA LEU A 35 13.79 1.88 -0.36
C LEU A 35 14.26 3.28 -0.76
N ARG A 36 13.45 4.31 -0.48
CA ARG A 36 13.67 5.70 -0.91
C ARG A 36 14.13 5.78 -2.37
N PRO A 37 13.40 5.16 -3.31
CA PRO A 37 13.80 5.16 -4.71
C PRO A 37 13.78 6.60 -5.25
N PRO A 38 14.55 6.88 -6.32
CA PRO A 38 14.55 8.19 -6.95
C PRO A 38 13.14 8.56 -7.44
N ILE A 39 12.83 9.86 -7.47
CA ILE A 39 11.48 10.37 -7.73
C ILE A 39 10.84 9.83 -9.02
N MET A 40 11.65 9.58 -10.05
CA MET A 40 11.19 9.01 -11.31
C MET A 40 10.65 7.59 -11.14
N VAL A 41 11.36 6.76 -10.37
CA VAL A 41 10.95 5.37 -10.08
C VAL A 41 9.66 5.37 -9.27
N THR A 42 9.54 6.24 -8.26
CA THR A 42 8.31 6.36 -7.46
C THR A 42 7.10 6.73 -8.33
N ARG A 43 7.26 7.64 -9.29
CA ARG A 43 6.17 8.02 -10.20
C ARG A 43 5.77 6.89 -11.14
N ILE A 44 6.75 6.18 -11.70
CA ILE A 44 6.49 5.02 -12.57
C ILE A 44 5.81 3.90 -11.79
N SER A 45 6.29 3.59 -10.58
CA SER A 45 5.69 2.57 -9.74
C SER A 45 4.29 2.95 -9.29
N ASP A 46 4.01 4.24 -9.07
CA ASP A 46 2.67 4.72 -8.69
C ASP A 46 1.70 4.56 -9.85
N LEU A 47 2.12 4.96 -11.05
CA LEU A 47 1.33 4.75 -12.26
C LEU A 47 1.05 3.26 -12.50
N LEU A 48 2.06 2.41 -12.35
CA LEU A 48 1.91 0.96 -12.54
C LEU A 48 1.00 0.34 -11.48
N PHE A 49 1.10 0.80 -10.22
CA PHE A 49 0.23 0.35 -9.14
C PHE A 49 -1.23 0.73 -9.41
N TRP A 50 -1.50 1.99 -9.76
CA TRP A 50 -2.85 2.44 -10.09
C TRP A 50 -3.42 1.69 -11.30
N LEU A 51 -2.62 1.50 -12.36
CA LEU A 51 -3.02 0.72 -13.53
C LEU A 51 -3.39 -0.72 -13.15
N LEU A 52 -2.57 -1.37 -12.31
CA LEU A 52 -2.82 -2.73 -11.84
C LEU A 52 -4.10 -2.81 -11.01
N MET A 53 -4.31 -1.89 -10.04
CA MET A 53 -5.51 -1.90 -9.22
C MET A 53 -6.77 -1.63 -10.04
N THR A 54 -6.72 -0.70 -11.00
CA THR A 54 -7.83 -0.47 -11.94
C THR A 54 -8.11 -1.70 -12.77
N ALA A 55 -7.09 -2.39 -13.28
CA ALA A 55 -7.26 -3.63 -14.03
C ALA A 55 -7.88 -4.74 -13.17
N VAL A 56 -7.48 -4.88 -11.90
CA VAL A 56 -8.08 -5.85 -10.96
C VAL A 56 -9.56 -5.54 -10.72
N VAL A 57 -9.90 -4.28 -10.47
CA VAL A 57 -11.30 -3.86 -10.30
C VAL A 57 -12.10 -4.13 -11.57
N PHE A 58 -11.57 -3.78 -12.73
CA PHE A 58 -12.24 -4.01 -14.01
C PHE A 58 -12.42 -5.50 -14.33
N TYR A 59 -11.41 -6.33 -14.06
CA TYR A 59 -11.50 -7.77 -14.20
C TYR A 59 -12.56 -8.38 -13.26
N SER A 60 -12.63 -7.90 -12.02
CA SER A 60 -13.67 -8.31 -11.08
C SER A 60 -15.08 -7.94 -11.54
N LEU A 61 -15.24 -6.77 -12.18
CA LEU A 61 -16.48 -6.32 -12.82
C LEU A 61 -16.86 -7.20 -14.01
N LEU A 62 -15.87 -7.58 -14.82
CA LEU A 62 -16.07 -8.45 -15.98
C LEU A 62 -16.58 -9.83 -15.57
N LEU A 63 -15.97 -10.44 -14.55
CA LEU A 63 -16.38 -11.75 -14.03
C LEU A 63 -17.72 -11.71 -13.29
N GLY A 64 -17.96 -10.67 -12.49
CA GLY A 64 -19.11 -10.61 -11.59
C GLY A 64 -20.39 -10.04 -12.23
N ASN A 65 -20.25 -9.11 -13.19
CA ASN A 65 -21.38 -8.37 -13.76
C ASN A 65 -21.21 -8.11 -15.27
N TRP A 66 -20.41 -8.91 -15.99
CA TRP A 66 -20.14 -8.74 -17.43
C TRP A 66 -19.60 -7.35 -17.80
N GLY A 67 -18.91 -6.69 -16.87
CA GLY A 67 -18.34 -5.36 -17.07
C GLY A 67 -19.33 -4.21 -16.87
N GLU A 68 -20.56 -4.50 -16.42
CA GLU A 68 -21.54 -3.47 -16.12
C GLU A 68 -21.15 -2.73 -14.83
N VAL A 69 -20.78 -1.46 -14.96
CA VAL A 69 -20.40 -0.61 -13.84
C VAL A 69 -21.66 -0.16 -13.11
N ARG A 70 -21.97 -0.85 -12.02
CA ARG A 70 -23.14 -0.57 -11.18
C ARG A 70 -22.76 0.30 -9.99
N ALA A 71 -23.65 1.22 -9.63
CA ALA A 71 -23.41 2.18 -8.55
C ALA A 71 -23.03 1.51 -7.21
N TYR A 72 -23.64 0.37 -6.86
CA TYR A 72 -23.32 -0.33 -5.62
C TYR A 72 -21.87 -0.85 -5.59
N ILE A 73 -21.25 -1.16 -6.74
CA ILE A 73 -19.86 -1.66 -6.78
C ILE A 73 -18.89 -0.52 -6.43
N ILE A 74 -19.11 0.66 -7.00
CA ILE A 74 -18.34 1.87 -6.68
C ILE A 74 -18.54 2.24 -5.22
N LEU A 75 -19.77 2.22 -4.73
CA LEU A 75 -20.07 2.48 -3.31
C LEU A 75 -19.38 1.45 -2.40
N GLY A 76 -19.40 0.17 -2.74
CA GLY A 76 -18.72 -0.88 -1.99
C GLY A 76 -17.22 -0.68 -1.92
N LEU A 77 -16.58 -0.35 -3.05
CA LEU A 77 -15.16 -0.01 -3.11
C LEU A 77 -14.79 1.19 -2.22
N ILE A 78 -15.55 2.28 -2.32
CA ILE A 78 -15.36 3.48 -1.48
C ILE A 78 -15.54 3.12 -0.01
N PHE A 79 -16.58 2.36 0.32
CA PHE A 79 -16.87 1.97 1.69
C PHE A 79 -15.79 1.06 2.26
N GLY A 80 -15.31 0.09 1.48
CA GLY A 80 -14.18 -0.77 1.83
C GLY A 80 -12.89 0.03 2.06
N LEU A 81 -12.63 1.03 1.22
CA LEU A 81 -11.49 1.93 1.41
C LEU A 81 -11.62 2.77 2.70
N ILE A 82 -12.82 3.28 3.00
CA ILE A 82 -13.09 4.02 4.24
C ILE A 82 -12.90 3.11 5.46
N ILE A 83 -13.42 1.88 5.42
CA ILE A 83 -13.23 0.88 6.49
C ILE A 83 -11.74 0.61 6.69
N HIS A 84 -10.99 0.39 5.61
CA HIS A 84 -9.55 0.23 5.66
C HIS A 84 -8.88 1.44 6.34
N VAL A 85 -9.14 2.66 5.86
CA VAL A 85 -8.53 3.87 6.41
C VAL A 85 -8.93 4.08 7.88
N ARG A 86 -10.16 3.79 8.29
CA ARG A 86 -10.59 3.98 9.69
C ARG A 86 -10.07 2.90 10.63
N CYS A 87 -10.03 1.64 10.20
CA CYS A 87 -9.68 0.50 11.04
C CYS A 87 -8.15 0.27 11.10
N PHE A 88 -7.47 0.44 9.96
CA PHE A 88 -6.04 0.11 9.82
C PHE A 88 -5.10 1.31 9.92
N SER A 89 -5.57 2.56 9.79
CA SER A 89 -4.72 3.78 9.87
C SER A 89 -3.84 3.81 11.12
N GLN A 90 -4.39 3.49 12.30
CA GLN A 90 -3.60 3.50 13.53
C GLN A 90 -2.57 2.38 13.60
N THR A 91 -2.85 1.22 13.01
CA THR A 91 -1.96 0.06 13.03
C THR A 91 -0.82 0.25 12.05
N LEU A 92 -1.11 0.75 10.85
CA LEU A 92 -0.12 1.02 9.80
C LEU A 92 0.76 2.24 10.11
N LEU A 93 0.23 3.31 10.70
CA LEU A 93 1.06 4.43 11.19
C LEU A 93 2.00 4.00 12.32
N ARG A 94 1.53 3.17 13.26
CA ARG A 94 2.37 2.62 14.35
C ARG A 94 3.43 1.67 13.81
N LEU A 95 3.08 0.80 12.86
CA LEU A 95 4.00 -0.13 12.23
C LEU A 95 5.07 0.64 11.42
N ALA A 96 4.66 1.63 10.63
CA ALA A 96 5.57 2.50 9.90
C ALA A 96 6.55 3.22 10.83
N ASN A 97 6.07 3.83 11.93
CA ASN A 97 6.95 4.49 12.92
C ASN A 97 7.89 3.50 13.63
N ARG A 98 7.44 2.29 13.93
CA ARG A 98 8.28 1.25 14.54
C ARG A 98 9.35 0.78 13.54
N PHE A 99 8.99 0.62 12.28
CA PHE A 99 9.90 0.25 11.20
C PHE A 99 10.94 1.34 10.89
N PHE A 100 10.54 2.61 10.83
CA PHE A 100 11.47 3.74 10.67
C PHE A 100 12.52 3.81 11.80
N ARG A 101 12.11 3.55 13.04
CA ARG A 101 13.06 3.49 14.17
C ARG A 101 14.03 2.31 14.02
N PHE A 102 13.53 1.14 13.63
CA PHE A 102 14.36 -0.06 13.45
C PHE A 102 15.41 0.13 12.36
N LEU A 103 15.02 0.72 11.23
CA LEU A 103 15.93 1.00 10.13
C LEU A 103 16.97 2.07 10.47
N GLY A 104 16.57 3.12 11.20
CA GLY A 104 17.48 4.14 11.71
C GLY A 104 18.54 3.57 12.65
N HIS A 105 18.18 2.55 13.45
CA HIS A 105 19.15 1.78 14.22
C HIS A 105 20.09 0.98 13.33
N LEU A 106 19.57 0.27 12.32
CA LEU A 106 20.38 -0.54 11.41
C LEU A 106 21.45 0.29 10.67
N VAL A 107 21.05 1.43 10.11
CA VAL A 107 21.95 2.36 9.41
C VAL A 107 23.01 2.93 10.35
N LYS A 108 22.65 3.29 11.60
CA LYS A 108 23.63 3.73 12.60
C LYS A 108 24.61 2.63 12.99
N THR A 109 24.15 1.39 13.13
CA THR A 109 25.02 0.24 13.46
C THR A 109 25.99 -0.06 12.32
N LEU A 110 25.55 0.03 11.06
CA LEU A 110 26.38 -0.19 9.88
C LEU A 110 27.31 0.98 9.53
N ALA A 111 26.94 2.23 9.83
CA ALA A 111 27.78 3.42 9.61
C ALA A 111 28.82 3.65 10.74
N ARG A 112 28.67 2.99 11.89
CA ARG A 112 29.63 3.04 13.02
C ARG A 112 31.06 2.60 12.65
N PRO A 113 31.31 1.48 11.95
CA PRO A 113 32.67 1.08 11.56
C PRO A 113 33.35 2.10 10.64
N PHE A 114 32.61 2.74 9.73
CA PHE A 114 33.18 3.71 8.77
C PHE A 114 33.64 5.01 9.43
N THR A 115 32.89 5.50 10.43
CA THR A 115 33.28 6.70 11.20
C THR A 115 34.35 6.45 12.27
N TRP A 116 34.63 5.17 12.58
CA TRP A 116 35.72 4.77 13.48
C TRP A 116 37.05 4.67 12.72
N GLY A 117 37.05 4.12 11.49
CA GLY A 117 38.23 4.10 10.61
C GLY A 117 38.76 5.49 10.27
N ASN A 118 37.87 6.45 10.03
CA ASN A 118 38.27 7.84 9.71
C ASN A 118 38.82 8.61 10.94
N ARG A 119 38.52 8.16 12.17
CA ARG A 119 39.11 8.71 13.40
C ARG A 119 40.49 8.15 13.72
N PHE A 120 40.81 6.94 13.24
CA PHE A 120 42.14 6.34 13.42
C PHE A 120 43.19 7.07 12.55
N PHE A 121 42.85 7.40 11.30
CA PHE A 121 43.73 8.14 10.40
C PHE A 121 44.01 9.59 10.82
N ARG A 122 43.13 10.24 11.60
CA ARG A 122 43.36 11.60 12.13
C ARG A 122 44.29 11.64 13.37
N ARG A 123 44.69 10.50 13.93
CA ARG A 123 45.65 10.42 15.05
C ARG A 123 47.08 10.07 14.63
N VAL A 124 47.29 9.70 13.37
CA VAL A 124 48.61 9.27 12.82
C VAL A 124 49.24 10.37 11.96
N LYS A 125 48.68 11.57 11.98
CA LYS A 125 49.29 12.78 11.42
C LYS A 125 49.48 13.79 12.55
#